data_AF-A0A498EDD6-F1
#
_entry.id   AF-A0A498EDD6-F1
#
_cell.length_a   1.000
_cell.length_b   1.000
_cell.length_c   1.000
_cell.angle_alpha   90.00
_cell.angle_beta   90.00
_cell.angle_gamma   90.00
#
_symmetry.space_group_name_H-M   'P 1'
#
loop_
_entity.id
_entity.type
_entity.pdbx_description
1 polymer ?
#
loop_
_entity_poly.entity_id
_entity_poly.type
_entity_poly.pdbx_seq_one_letter_code
_entity_poly.pdbx_strand_id
1 'polypeptide(L)'
;MDELARRTPSDGVTEVVSVDDIEWDIDTDVLVAGGGGTGLVAALAASENPDVRVTVLEKAPECGGNTSLSTGMVPAAGTRLQREVGIEETPADMARDILEKNDYEADEERVQYLCEESANLIHWLVDDWDITLHIVDDFKYPKHSEYRMHAPEGRNGENLVAELVERVESTPNIELLTNAPVKRLVAEDGAVRGVVAGLGHDEAIEAERVILATDGFAGNREMVTDYCEADVERALYFGADGNTGDGVRFGAELGGELACMDAYQGHATVASQTGVLSTYAVTMNGGILVNRDGERFGDESAGYSEFAISVLKQPGEQAIQLFDERIFEKLRGQFEDFDDAIERGTYHTADSVAALAERLGADGEAAAETVAAYNEAAAAGEPDEVGRVDGASPLEAPFYGAKVTGALFHTQGGLVVDEHGRVLRTDGSTVENLYAGGGTACGISGHGAGGYLSGNGLTTALGYGRLAGIHARESLD
;
A
#
# COMPACT_ATOMS: atom_id res chain seq x y z
N MET A 1 -26.76 -1.70 10.12
CA MET A 1 -25.44 -2.05 10.66
C MET A 1 -25.06 -3.40 10.09
N ASP A 2 -24.06 -3.35 9.23
CA ASP A 2 -23.45 -4.47 8.52
C ASP A 2 -22.95 -5.58 9.47
N GLU A 3 -22.85 -6.82 8.98
CA GLU A 3 -22.38 -7.97 9.76
C GLU A 3 -20.89 -7.87 10.09
N LEU A 4 -20.05 -7.37 9.18
CA LEU A 4 -18.63 -7.13 9.46
C LEU A 4 -18.48 -5.97 10.44
N ALA A 5 -19.23 -4.88 10.27
CA ALA A 5 -19.22 -3.76 11.22
C ALA A 5 -19.57 -4.20 12.66
N ARG A 6 -20.45 -5.20 12.85
CA ARG A 6 -20.76 -5.79 14.17
C ARG A 6 -19.63 -6.64 14.73
N ARG A 7 -18.80 -7.21 13.86
CA ARG A 7 -17.66 -8.05 14.22
C ARG A 7 -16.40 -7.23 14.49
N THR A 8 -16.36 -5.97 14.06
CA THR A 8 -15.21 -5.09 14.31
C THR A 8 -14.93 -5.03 15.81
N PRO A 9 -13.73 -5.46 16.24
CA PRO A 9 -13.32 -5.38 17.64
C PRO A 9 -13.49 -3.96 18.17
N SER A 10 -14.08 -3.86 19.36
CA SER A 10 -14.09 -2.64 20.16
C SER A 10 -13.19 -2.87 21.35
N ASP A 11 -12.26 -1.97 21.59
CA ASP A 11 -11.39 -1.99 22.78
C ASP A 11 -12.16 -1.65 24.08
N GLY A 12 -13.50 -1.62 24.03
CA GLY A 12 -14.38 -1.17 25.11
C GLY A 12 -14.41 0.35 25.27
N VAL A 13 -13.82 1.09 24.32
CA VAL A 13 -13.86 2.55 24.23
C VAL A 13 -14.92 2.93 23.20
N THR A 14 -15.75 3.91 23.54
CA THR A 14 -16.74 4.49 22.61
C THR A 14 -16.01 5.30 21.54
N GLU A 15 -16.19 4.93 20.28
CA GLU A 15 -15.53 5.59 19.15
C GLU A 15 -16.26 6.88 18.74
N VAL A 16 -17.56 6.96 18.99
CA VAL A 16 -18.41 8.11 18.61
C VAL A 16 -19.11 8.71 19.83
N VAL A 17 -18.95 10.01 20.06
CA VAL A 17 -19.63 10.74 21.14
C VAL A 17 -20.67 11.72 20.59
N SER A 18 -21.68 12.03 21.40
CA SER A 18 -22.72 13.01 21.04
C SER A 18 -22.17 14.43 21.11
N VAL A 19 -22.61 15.30 20.19
CA VAL A 19 -22.35 16.75 20.27
C VAL A 19 -22.85 17.35 21.60
N ASP A 20 -23.95 16.83 22.16
CA ASP A 20 -24.51 17.28 23.45
C ASP A 20 -23.55 17.08 24.64
N ASP A 21 -22.56 16.20 24.50
CA ASP A 21 -21.59 15.85 25.54
C ASP A 21 -20.24 16.59 25.37
N ILE A 22 -20.13 17.49 24.37
CA ILE A 22 -18.89 18.18 23.99
C ILE A 22 -19.00 19.70 24.19
N GLU A 23 -17.91 20.31 24.66
CA GLU A 23 -17.65 21.74 24.54
C GLU A 23 -16.50 21.90 23.54
N TRP A 24 -16.72 22.65 22.45
CA TRP A 24 -15.74 22.81 21.38
C TRP A 24 -14.62 23.77 21.78
N ASP A 25 -13.37 23.37 21.56
CA ASP A 25 -12.19 24.17 21.87
C ASP A 25 -11.74 25.01 20.67
N ILE A 26 -11.75 24.41 19.48
CA ILE A 26 -11.36 25.03 18.21
C ILE A 26 -12.25 24.52 17.06
N ASP A 27 -12.21 25.22 15.93
CA ASP A 27 -13.01 24.91 14.74
C ASP A 27 -12.17 24.99 13.45
N THR A 28 -12.53 24.13 12.48
CA THR A 28 -11.94 24.08 11.14
C THR A 28 -13.03 23.71 10.12
N ASP A 29 -12.81 23.95 8.84
CA ASP A 29 -13.84 23.68 7.84
C ASP A 29 -13.69 22.22 7.33
N VAL A 30 -12.45 21.79 7.08
CA VAL A 30 -12.12 20.41 6.71
C VAL A 30 -11.07 19.85 7.67
N LEU A 31 -11.41 18.75 8.35
CA LEU A 31 -10.48 18.01 9.19
C LEU A 31 -10.03 16.73 8.49
N VAL A 32 -8.74 16.49 8.45
CA VAL A 32 -8.11 15.30 7.90
C VAL A 32 -7.45 14.50 9.02
N ALA A 33 -7.92 13.29 9.25
CA ALA A 33 -7.35 12.37 10.24
C ALA A 33 -6.32 11.45 9.57
N GLY A 34 -5.04 11.74 9.77
CA GLY A 34 -3.89 10.99 9.25
C GLY A 34 -3.04 11.82 8.29
N GLY A 35 -1.74 11.87 8.51
CA GLY A 35 -0.73 12.55 7.69
C GLY A 35 -0.02 11.63 6.69
N GLY A 36 -0.67 10.56 6.23
CA GLY A 36 -0.18 9.71 5.14
C GLY A 36 -0.49 10.30 3.76
N GLY A 37 -0.14 9.57 2.68
CA GLY A 37 -0.36 10.04 1.31
C GLY A 37 -1.81 10.49 1.02
N THR A 38 -2.81 9.73 1.51
CA THR A 38 -4.23 10.13 1.41
C THR A 38 -4.49 11.48 2.05
N GLY A 39 -4.05 11.66 3.29
CA GLY A 39 -4.39 12.85 4.07
C GLY A 39 -3.66 14.09 3.58
N LEU A 40 -2.38 13.96 3.23
CA LEU A 40 -1.61 15.06 2.66
C LEU A 40 -2.21 15.52 1.33
N VAL A 41 -2.54 14.59 0.43
CA VAL A 41 -3.19 14.94 -0.85
C VAL A 41 -4.59 15.54 -0.63
N ALA A 42 -5.37 15.02 0.30
CA ALA A 42 -6.68 15.57 0.63
C ALA A 42 -6.59 17.01 1.15
N ALA A 43 -5.59 17.28 1.99
CA ALA A 43 -5.36 18.61 2.54
C ALA A 43 -5.01 19.62 1.45
N LEU A 44 -4.09 19.27 0.55
CA LEU A 44 -3.74 20.09 -0.61
C LEU A 44 -4.97 20.37 -1.50
N ALA A 45 -5.72 19.33 -1.85
CA ALA A 45 -6.93 19.46 -2.67
C ALA A 45 -8.01 20.35 -2.04
N ALA A 46 -8.26 20.20 -0.73
CA ALA A 46 -9.21 21.04 0.00
C ALA A 46 -8.74 22.51 0.08
N SER A 47 -7.44 22.72 0.25
CA SER A 47 -6.83 24.04 0.46
C SER A 47 -6.83 24.95 -0.77
N GLU A 48 -7.10 24.42 -1.96
CA GLU A 48 -7.14 25.20 -3.20
C GLU A 48 -8.17 26.35 -3.15
N ASN A 49 -9.20 26.25 -2.29
CA ASN A 49 -9.97 27.42 -1.90
C ASN A 49 -9.29 28.08 -0.68
N PRO A 50 -8.69 29.28 -0.83
CA PRO A 50 -7.96 29.94 0.26
C PRO A 50 -8.85 30.38 1.43
N ASP A 51 -10.18 30.38 1.26
CA ASP A 51 -11.15 30.68 2.32
C ASP A 51 -11.50 29.45 3.17
N VAL A 52 -11.10 28.24 2.75
CA VAL A 52 -11.32 26.99 3.49
C VAL A 52 -10.12 26.71 4.38
N ARG A 53 -10.35 26.58 5.69
CA ARG A 53 -9.37 26.14 6.68
C ARG A 53 -9.32 24.63 6.74
N VAL A 54 -8.11 24.10 6.66
CA VAL A 54 -7.85 22.67 6.70
C VAL A 54 -6.98 22.35 7.91
N THR A 55 -7.36 21.36 8.70
CA THR A 55 -6.54 20.85 9.80
C THR A 55 -6.21 19.38 9.56
N VAL A 56 -4.92 19.04 9.54
CA VAL A 56 -4.40 17.67 9.40
C VAL A 56 -3.85 17.21 10.75
N LEU A 57 -4.34 16.06 11.21
CA LEU A 57 -3.92 15.45 12.48
C LEU A 57 -3.18 14.15 12.22
N GLU A 58 -1.90 14.07 12.59
CA GLU A 58 -1.08 12.86 12.52
C GLU A 58 -0.79 12.34 13.92
N LYS A 59 -1.10 11.07 14.18
CA LYS A 59 -0.91 10.48 15.51
C LYS A 59 0.55 10.20 15.84
N ALA A 60 1.37 9.89 14.84
CA ALA A 60 2.78 9.65 14.96
C ALA A 60 3.56 10.97 15.11
N PRO A 61 4.84 10.92 15.52
CA PRO A 61 5.71 12.10 15.56
C PRO A 61 6.00 12.69 14.17
N GLU A 62 5.90 11.88 13.12
CA GLU A 62 6.22 12.22 11.73
C GLU A 62 5.09 11.75 10.82
N CYS A 63 4.88 12.49 9.72
CA CYS A 63 3.93 12.14 8.68
C CYS A 63 4.42 10.97 7.82
N GLY A 64 3.49 10.37 7.06
CA GLY A 64 3.79 9.46 5.98
C GLY A 64 3.17 8.07 6.07
N GLY A 65 3.08 7.48 7.27
CA GLY A 65 2.51 6.15 7.46
C GLY A 65 3.11 5.10 6.50
N ASN A 66 2.28 4.19 5.98
CA ASN A 66 2.73 3.22 4.97
C ASN A 66 3.07 3.84 3.61
N THR A 67 2.68 5.09 3.33
CA THR A 67 3.12 5.78 2.10
C THR A 67 4.64 5.95 2.12
N SER A 68 5.25 6.37 3.24
CA SER A 68 6.71 6.51 3.35
C SER A 68 7.46 5.20 3.17
N LEU A 69 6.90 4.09 3.68
CA LEU A 69 7.52 2.76 3.58
C LEU A 69 7.37 2.10 2.19
N SER A 70 6.63 2.74 1.29
CA SER A 70 6.43 2.24 -0.08
C SER A 70 7.60 2.61 -0.99
N THR A 71 7.55 2.19 -2.25
CA THR A 71 8.45 2.67 -3.31
C THR A 71 8.04 4.02 -3.89
N GLY A 72 6.96 4.65 -3.42
CA GLY A 72 6.44 5.90 -3.98
C GLY A 72 5.99 5.80 -5.44
N MET A 73 5.88 4.59 -5.99
CA MET A 73 5.51 4.34 -7.38
C MET A 73 3.99 4.33 -7.55
N VAL A 74 3.45 5.42 -8.09
CA VAL A 74 2.01 5.61 -8.31
C VAL A 74 1.65 5.18 -9.73
N PRO A 75 0.83 4.13 -9.92
CA PRO A 75 0.42 3.74 -11.26
C PRO A 75 -0.66 4.70 -11.78
N ALA A 76 -0.50 5.12 -13.04
CA ALA A 76 -1.49 5.89 -13.77
C ALA A 76 -1.41 5.61 -15.26
N ALA A 77 -2.56 5.67 -15.94
CA ALA A 77 -2.69 5.30 -17.35
C ALA A 77 -3.16 6.47 -18.22
N GLY A 78 -2.58 6.60 -19.41
CA GLY A 78 -2.88 7.67 -20.35
C GLY A 78 -2.26 9.03 -19.98
N THR A 79 -1.18 9.04 -19.20
CA THR A 79 -0.52 10.28 -18.77
C THR A 79 0.24 10.95 -19.92
N ARG A 80 0.50 12.26 -19.81
CA ARG A 80 1.40 12.95 -20.75
C ARG A 80 2.83 12.39 -20.64
N LEU A 81 3.29 12.06 -19.44
CA LEU A 81 4.61 11.48 -19.16
C LEU A 81 4.82 10.14 -19.88
N GLN A 82 3.80 9.27 -19.92
CA GLN A 82 3.84 8.04 -20.72
C GLN A 82 4.01 8.32 -22.22
N ARG A 83 3.26 9.28 -22.77
CA ARG A 83 3.33 9.64 -24.20
C ARG A 83 4.70 10.21 -24.59
N GLU A 84 5.35 10.94 -23.69
CA GLU A 84 6.67 11.54 -23.93
C GLU A 84 7.76 10.48 -24.18
N VAL A 85 7.61 9.29 -23.60
CA VAL A 85 8.50 8.13 -23.83
C VAL A 85 7.93 7.10 -24.81
N GLY A 86 6.80 7.42 -25.46
CA GLY A 86 6.20 6.59 -26.50
C GLY A 86 5.34 5.42 -26.00
N ILE A 87 4.91 5.45 -24.73
CA ILE A 87 3.96 4.49 -24.17
C ILE A 87 2.53 4.95 -24.52
N GLU A 88 1.75 4.06 -25.14
CA GLU A 88 0.34 4.29 -25.47
C GLU A 88 -0.53 3.33 -24.65
N GLU A 89 -1.29 3.88 -23.71
CA GLU A 89 -2.16 3.14 -22.81
C GLU A 89 -3.43 3.94 -22.51
N THR A 90 -4.53 3.25 -22.19
CA THR A 90 -5.78 3.85 -21.70
C THR A 90 -6.08 3.44 -20.25
N PRO A 91 -6.87 4.23 -19.50
CA PRO A 91 -7.40 3.81 -18.20
C PRO A 91 -8.07 2.43 -18.19
N ALA A 92 -8.76 2.07 -19.28
CA ALA A 92 -9.39 0.77 -19.43
C ALA A 92 -8.38 -0.39 -19.50
N ASP A 93 -7.16 -0.16 -20.01
CA ASP A 93 -6.10 -1.18 -20.01
C ASP A 93 -5.60 -1.44 -18.59
N MET A 94 -5.39 -0.39 -17.80
CA MET A 94 -5.02 -0.52 -16.39
C MET A 94 -6.14 -1.18 -15.57
N ALA A 95 -7.40 -0.81 -15.80
CA ALA A 95 -8.55 -1.41 -15.14
C ALA A 95 -8.68 -2.90 -15.45
N ARG A 96 -8.48 -3.30 -16.72
CA ARG A 96 -8.46 -4.71 -17.13
C ARG A 96 -7.41 -5.49 -16.35
N ASP A 97 -6.17 -5.00 -16.27
CA ASP A 97 -5.11 -5.71 -15.57
C ASP A 97 -5.42 -5.89 -14.07
N ILE A 98 -6.03 -4.88 -13.42
CA ILE A 98 -6.44 -4.95 -12.01
C ILE A 98 -7.55 -5.98 -11.82
N LEU A 99 -8.60 -5.94 -12.66
CA LEU A 99 -9.74 -6.86 -12.57
C LEU A 99 -9.34 -8.30 -12.89
N GLU A 100 -8.50 -8.52 -13.91
CA GLU A 100 -7.96 -9.84 -14.21
C GLU A 100 -7.08 -10.37 -13.06
N LYS A 101 -6.33 -9.49 -12.37
CA LYS A 101 -5.49 -9.87 -11.22
C LYS A 101 -6.32 -10.29 -10.01
N ASN A 102 -7.46 -9.66 -9.78
CA ASN A 102 -8.34 -9.95 -8.64
C ASN A 102 -9.53 -10.85 -8.98
N ASP A 103 -9.48 -11.58 -10.10
CA ASP A 103 -10.55 -12.48 -10.55
C ASP A 103 -11.94 -11.81 -10.64
N TYR A 104 -11.97 -10.50 -10.93
CA TYR A 104 -13.17 -9.66 -10.98
C TYR A 104 -13.95 -9.60 -9.66
N GLU A 105 -13.26 -9.75 -8.52
CA GLU A 105 -13.87 -9.66 -7.19
C GLU A 105 -13.96 -8.22 -6.67
N ALA A 106 -13.12 -7.32 -7.15
CA ALA A 106 -13.23 -5.91 -6.81
C ALA A 106 -14.46 -5.25 -7.46
N ASP A 107 -14.94 -4.18 -6.85
CA ASP A 107 -15.97 -3.33 -7.44
C ASP A 107 -15.47 -2.72 -8.76
N GLU A 108 -16.09 -3.12 -9.88
CA GLU A 108 -15.66 -2.74 -11.23
C GLU A 108 -15.82 -1.24 -11.47
N GLU A 109 -16.88 -0.61 -10.98
CA GLU A 109 -17.11 0.83 -11.15
C GLU A 109 -16.02 1.62 -10.41
N ARG A 110 -15.66 1.21 -9.20
CA ARG A 110 -14.55 1.79 -8.43
C ARG A 110 -13.22 1.66 -9.16
N VAL A 111 -12.91 0.47 -9.68
CA VAL A 111 -11.65 0.23 -10.42
C VAL A 111 -11.57 1.14 -11.63
N GLN A 112 -12.61 1.16 -12.46
CA GLN A 112 -12.66 1.97 -13.68
C GLN A 112 -12.48 3.45 -13.34
N TYR A 113 -13.23 3.94 -12.36
CA TYR A 113 -13.20 5.33 -11.95
C TYR A 113 -11.81 5.78 -11.44
N LEU A 114 -11.18 5.01 -10.54
CA LEU A 114 -9.85 5.36 -10.05
C LEU A 114 -8.77 5.26 -11.15
N CYS A 115 -8.91 4.34 -12.10
CA CYS A 115 -8.04 4.28 -13.27
C CYS A 115 -8.22 5.52 -14.16
N GLU A 116 -9.44 6.00 -14.37
CA GLU A 116 -9.72 7.23 -15.13
C GLU A 116 -9.14 8.47 -14.43
N GLU A 117 -9.30 8.57 -13.11
CA GLU A 117 -8.76 9.69 -12.33
C GLU A 117 -7.24 9.65 -12.14
N SER A 118 -6.60 8.50 -12.35
CA SER A 118 -5.16 8.34 -12.14
C SER A 118 -4.30 9.32 -12.94
N ALA A 119 -4.67 9.62 -14.19
CA ALA A 119 -3.94 10.60 -15.00
C ALA A 119 -4.11 12.02 -14.49
N ASN A 120 -5.34 12.39 -14.07
CA ASN A 120 -5.63 13.70 -13.50
C ASN A 120 -4.84 13.90 -12.20
N LEU A 121 -4.77 12.86 -11.36
CA LEU A 121 -3.98 12.88 -10.14
C LEU A 121 -2.50 13.16 -10.42
N ILE A 122 -1.88 12.42 -11.35
CA ILE A 122 -0.47 12.62 -11.69
C ILE A 122 -0.21 14.01 -12.26
N HIS A 123 -1.06 14.49 -13.17
CA HIS A 123 -0.89 15.84 -13.74
C HIS A 123 -1.08 16.91 -12.69
N TRP A 124 -2.06 16.76 -11.80
CA TRP A 124 -2.31 17.69 -10.71
C TRP A 124 -1.14 17.75 -9.72
N LEU A 125 -0.58 16.59 -9.31
CA LEU A 125 0.59 16.54 -8.44
C LEU A 125 1.80 17.24 -9.09
N VAL A 126 2.08 16.95 -10.35
CA VAL A 126 3.26 17.47 -11.06
C VAL A 126 3.09 18.94 -11.48
N ASP A 127 1.97 19.27 -12.12
CA ASP A 127 1.79 20.56 -12.80
C ASP A 127 1.26 21.66 -11.84
N ASP A 128 0.43 21.30 -10.85
CA ASP A 128 -0.20 22.27 -9.94
C ASP A 128 0.51 22.38 -8.57
N TRP A 129 1.07 21.26 -8.07
CA TRP A 129 1.73 21.19 -6.75
C TRP A 129 3.25 21.01 -6.80
N ASP A 130 3.83 20.97 -8.01
CA ASP A 130 5.28 20.86 -8.23
C ASP A 130 5.87 19.67 -7.43
N ILE A 131 5.18 18.52 -7.48
CA ILE A 131 5.65 17.24 -6.95
C ILE A 131 6.42 16.51 -8.05
N THR A 132 7.62 16.07 -7.73
CA THR A 132 8.52 15.38 -8.65
C THR A 132 8.04 13.95 -8.87
N LEU A 133 7.55 13.65 -10.07
CA LEU A 133 7.23 12.29 -10.50
C LEU A 133 7.73 12.03 -11.93
N HIS A 134 8.47 10.93 -12.10
CA HIS A 134 9.00 10.48 -13.38
C HIS A 134 8.41 9.13 -13.76
N ILE A 135 8.17 8.91 -15.05
CA ILE A 135 7.77 7.60 -15.58
C ILE A 135 8.91 6.59 -15.38
N VAL A 136 8.57 5.42 -14.87
CA VAL A 136 9.46 4.26 -14.74
C VAL A 136 9.25 3.37 -15.96
N ASP A 137 10.21 3.39 -16.89
CA ASP A 137 10.14 2.71 -18.20
C ASP A 137 11.21 1.61 -18.38
N ASP A 138 11.89 1.21 -17.31
CA ASP A 138 13.01 0.25 -17.33
C ASP A 138 12.68 -1.14 -16.72
N PHE A 139 11.59 -1.26 -15.96
CA PHE A 139 11.03 -2.55 -15.51
C PHE A 139 9.51 -2.50 -15.33
N LYS A 140 8.88 -3.68 -15.28
CA LYS A 140 7.46 -3.86 -14.93
C LYS A 140 7.33 -4.77 -13.73
N TYR A 141 6.36 -4.47 -12.86
CA TYR A 141 5.91 -5.41 -11.83
C TYR A 141 5.09 -6.55 -12.45
N PRO A 142 4.93 -7.69 -11.74
CA PRO A 142 4.06 -8.77 -12.17
C PRO A 142 2.69 -8.26 -12.62
N LYS A 143 2.18 -8.81 -13.73
CA LYS A 143 0.83 -8.60 -14.26
C LYS A 143 0.47 -7.17 -14.73
N HIS A 144 1.41 -6.23 -14.72
CA HIS A 144 1.24 -4.99 -15.47
C HIS A 144 1.53 -5.22 -16.96
N SER A 145 0.54 -4.97 -17.82
CA SER A 145 0.69 -5.05 -19.27
C SER A 145 1.65 -3.98 -19.80
N GLU A 146 1.66 -2.79 -19.20
CA GLU A 146 2.42 -1.61 -19.65
C GLU A 146 3.23 -0.94 -18.53
N TYR A 147 4.16 -0.07 -18.95
CA TYR A 147 4.91 0.81 -18.05
C TYR A 147 4.03 1.98 -17.62
N ARG A 148 3.59 1.97 -16.35
CA ARG A 148 2.62 2.93 -15.83
C ARG A 148 2.96 3.53 -14.47
N MET A 149 4.11 3.16 -13.91
CA MET A 149 4.55 3.63 -12.60
C MET A 149 5.18 5.01 -12.71
N HIS A 150 4.71 5.95 -11.90
CA HIS A 150 5.27 7.28 -11.76
C HIS A 150 5.90 7.39 -10.37
N ALA A 151 7.18 7.73 -10.27
CA ALA A 151 7.94 7.65 -9.02
C ALA A 151 8.70 8.94 -8.75
N PRO A 152 8.91 9.30 -7.47
CA PRO A 152 9.87 10.34 -7.12
C PRO A 152 11.30 9.88 -7.44
N GLU A 153 12.24 10.81 -7.37
CA GLU A 153 13.66 10.47 -7.38
C GLU A 153 13.97 9.42 -6.29
N GLY A 154 14.84 8.45 -6.58
CA GLY A 154 15.18 7.37 -5.64
C GLY A 154 14.15 6.24 -5.53
N ARG A 155 12.95 6.39 -6.13
CA ARG A 155 11.89 5.35 -6.13
C ARG A 155 11.53 4.86 -4.72
N ASN A 156 11.38 5.81 -3.80
CA ASN A 156 10.98 5.57 -2.41
C ASN A 156 9.81 6.47 -2.01
N GLY A 157 9.01 6.01 -1.06
CA GLY A 157 7.86 6.73 -0.54
C GLY A 157 8.23 7.91 0.35
N GLU A 158 9.38 7.86 1.02
CA GLU A 158 9.86 8.93 1.91
C GLU A 158 10.03 10.26 1.16
N ASN A 159 10.59 10.24 -0.05
CA ASN A 159 10.78 11.41 -0.90
C ASN A 159 9.44 11.98 -1.37
N LEU A 160 8.48 11.12 -1.76
CA LEU A 160 7.13 11.56 -2.10
C LEU A 160 6.45 12.24 -0.91
N VAL A 161 6.52 11.63 0.28
CA VAL A 161 5.94 12.20 1.50
C VAL A 161 6.64 13.49 1.90
N ALA A 162 7.97 13.57 1.79
CA ALA A 162 8.73 14.77 2.12
C ALA A 162 8.28 15.97 1.27
N GLU A 163 8.14 15.79 -0.05
CA GLU A 163 7.63 16.87 -0.92
C GLU A 163 6.17 17.23 -0.58
N LEU A 164 5.30 16.24 -0.34
CA LEU A 164 3.91 16.50 0.06
C LEU A 164 3.82 17.27 1.38
N VAL A 165 4.62 16.91 2.38
CA VAL A 165 4.69 17.61 3.68
C VAL A 165 5.19 19.04 3.46
N GLU A 166 6.23 19.25 2.65
CA GLU A 166 6.71 20.59 2.33
C GLU A 166 5.60 21.46 1.70
N ARG A 167 4.80 20.90 0.78
CA ARG A 167 3.65 21.61 0.18
C ARG A 167 2.56 21.91 1.20
N VAL A 168 2.26 20.95 2.08
CA VAL A 168 1.27 21.15 3.16
C VAL A 168 1.71 22.24 4.11
N GLU A 169 2.94 22.19 4.64
CA GLU A 169 3.46 23.16 5.60
C GLU A 169 3.64 24.57 5.02
N SER A 170 3.83 24.68 3.69
CA SER A 170 3.96 25.97 3.01
C SER A 170 2.63 26.58 2.56
N THR A 171 1.52 25.85 2.70
CA THR A 171 0.18 26.32 2.29
C THR A 171 -0.52 27.07 3.44
N PRO A 172 -0.82 28.37 3.32
CA PRO A 172 -1.21 29.21 4.47
C PRO A 172 -2.50 28.82 5.20
N ASN A 173 -3.43 28.15 4.52
CA ASN A 173 -4.72 27.74 5.06
C ASN A 173 -4.76 26.26 5.50
N ILE A 174 -3.59 25.62 5.61
CA ILE A 174 -3.45 24.28 6.21
C ILE A 174 -2.70 24.39 7.54
N GLU A 175 -3.23 23.75 8.57
CA GLU A 175 -2.55 23.49 9.83
C GLU A 175 -2.25 21.98 9.96
N LEU A 176 -0.99 21.62 10.14
CA LEU A 176 -0.55 20.24 10.34
C LEU A 176 -0.06 20.03 11.78
N LEU A 177 -0.68 19.10 12.49
CA LEU A 177 -0.35 18.76 13.87
C LEU A 177 0.07 17.29 13.97
N THR A 178 1.31 17.02 14.38
CA THR A 178 1.79 15.67 14.70
C THR A 178 1.63 15.36 16.19
N ASN A 179 1.80 14.09 16.58
CA ASN A 179 1.49 13.61 17.94
C ASN A 179 0.04 13.92 18.36
N ALA A 180 -0.87 13.91 17.39
CA ALA A 180 -2.27 14.34 17.49
C ALA A 180 -3.23 13.21 17.13
N PRO A 181 -3.28 12.09 17.89
CA PRO A 181 -4.22 11.00 17.60
C PRO A 181 -5.66 11.49 17.67
N VAL A 182 -6.43 11.26 16.60
CA VAL A 182 -7.89 11.28 16.68
C VAL A 182 -8.34 10.10 17.52
N LYS A 183 -9.06 10.38 18.61
CA LYS A 183 -9.50 9.36 19.57
C LYS A 183 -10.96 9.00 19.38
N ARG A 184 -11.78 9.96 18.95
CA ARG A 184 -13.23 9.80 18.76
C ARG A 184 -13.74 10.71 17.66
N LEU A 185 -14.81 10.28 16.99
CA LEU A 185 -15.65 11.18 16.21
C LEU A 185 -16.73 11.80 17.12
N VAL A 186 -17.13 13.02 16.79
CA VAL A 186 -18.28 13.68 17.41
C VAL A 186 -19.40 13.74 16.38
N ALA A 187 -20.59 13.25 16.72
CA ALA A 187 -21.71 13.15 15.79
C ALA A 187 -23.04 13.58 16.42
N GLU A 188 -23.95 14.07 15.59
CA GLU A 188 -25.34 14.41 15.93
C GLU A 188 -26.25 13.86 14.82
N ASP A 189 -27.30 13.12 15.20
CA ASP A 189 -28.25 12.48 14.26
C ASP A 189 -27.59 11.66 13.13
N GLY A 190 -26.40 11.10 13.40
CA GLY A 190 -25.62 10.30 12.44
C GLY A 190 -24.80 11.11 11.43
N ALA A 191 -24.75 12.44 11.58
CA ALA A 191 -23.85 13.33 10.86
C ALA A 191 -22.61 13.65 11.71
N VAL A 192 -21.43 13.57 11.11
CA VAL A 192 -20.18 13.93 11.79
C VAL A 192 -20.06 15.44 11.86
N ARG A 193 -19.63 15.95 13.03
CA ARG A 193 -19.48 17.39 13.32
C ARG A 193 -18.10 17.77 13.83
N GLY A 194 -17.19 16.80 13.94
CA GLY A 194 -15.85 17.05 14.46
C GLY A 194 -15.22 15.81 15.06
N VAL A 195 -14.15 16.03 15.82
CA VAL A 195 -13.39 14.96 16.47
C VAL A 195 -12.95 15.37 17.88
N VAL A 196 -12.58 14.38 18.68
CA VAL A 196 -11.77 14.59 19.88
C VAL A 196 -10.35 14.08 19.58
N ALA A 197 -9.36 14.97 19.68
CA ALA A 197 -7.96 14.69 19.41
C ALA A 197 -7.11 14.76 20.68
N GLY A 198 -5.99 14.03 20.70
CA GLY A 198 -5.04 14.06 21.82
C GLY A 198 -3.87 15.01 21.59
N LEU A 199 -3.98 16.27 22.01
CA LEU A 199 -2.94 17.30 21.88
C LEU A 199 -2.29 17.60 23.26
N GLY A 200 -1.75 16.56 23.90
CA GLY A 200 -1.28 16.60 25.30
C GLY A 200 -2.41 16.59 26.35
N HIS A 201 -3.62 16.94 25.93
CA HIS A 201 -4.91 16.75 26.59
C HIS A 201 -5.95 16.38 25.52
N ASP A 202 -7.16 16.02 25.92
CA ASP A 202 -8.25 15.83 24.97
C ASP A 202 -8.76 17.21 24.54
N GLU A 203 -8.78 17.45 23.24
CA GLU A 203 -9.20 18.72 22.61
C GLU A 203 -10.29 18.40 21.59
N ALA A 204 -11.43 19.09 21.70
CA ALA A 204 -12.57 18.92 20.81
C ALA A 204 -12.50 19.92 19.66
N ILE A 205 -12.46 19.40 18.44
CA ILE A 205 -12.29 20.18 17.20
C ILE A 205 -13.57 20.06 16.38
N GLU A 206 -14.31 21.16 16.26
CA GLU A 206 -15.48 21.23 15.39
C GLU A 206 -15.01 21.23 13.93
N ALA A 207 -15.65 20.41 13.10
CA ALA A 207 -15.33 20.31 11.68
C ALA A 207 -16.59 20.09 10.85
N GLU A 208 -16.73 20.86 9.77
CA GLU A 208 -17.85 20.69 8.86
C GLU A 208 -17.72 19.40 8.04
N ARG A 209 -16.50 19.04 7.63
CA ARG A 209 -16.19 17.80 6.90
C ARG A 209 -15.03 17.08 7.56
N VAL A 210 -15.11 15.76 7.69
CA VAL A 210 -14.05 14.91 8.25
C VAL A 210 -13.62 13.85 7.24
N ILE A 211 -12.33 13.79 6.94
CA ILE A 211 -11.71 12.83 6.03
C ILE A 211 -10.86 11.85 6.85
N LEU A 212 -11.25 10.58 6.86
CA LEU A 212 -10.49 9.49 7.48
C LEU A 212 -9.40 8.98 6.52
N ALA A 213 -8.16 9.31 6.83
CA ALA A 213 -6.95 8.96 6.08
C ALA A 213 -5.97 8.16 6.98
N THR A 214 -6.51 7.27 7.80
CA THR A 214 -5.83 6.66 8.96
C THR A 214 -5.18 5.30 8.66
N ASP A 215 -4.89 5.02 7.38
CA ASP A 215 -4.41 3.70 6.93
C ASP A 215 -5.44 2.57 7.21
N GLY A 216 -5.04 1.32 7.03
CA GLY A 216 -5.84 0.14 7.33
C GLY A 216 -5.75 -0.33 8.78
N PHE A 217 -5.69 -1.66 8.98
CA PHE A 217 -5.59 -2.30 10.30
C PHE A 217 -4.51 -3.39 10.39
N ALA A 218 -3.53 -3.43 9.47
CA ALA A 218 -2.54 -4.51 9.40
C ALA A 218 -1.64 -4.63 10.65
N GLY A 219 -1.43 -3.53 11.38
CA GLY A 219 -0.73 -3.52 12.66
C GLY A 219 -1.60 -3.97 13.84
N ASN A 220 -2.92 -4.12 13.65
CA ASN A 220 -3.84 -4.62 14.66
C ASN A 220 -4.06 -6.13 14.52
N ARG A 221 -3.34 -6.92 15.32
CA ARG A 221 -3.40 -8.39 15.27
C ARG A 221 -4.80 -8.96 15.53
N GLU A 222 -5.61 -8.31 16.36
CA GLU A 222 -6.96 -8.79 16.64
C GLU A 222 -7.84 -8.66 15.38
N MET A 223 -7.82 -7.49 14.74
CA MET A 223 -8.52 -7.28 13.47
C MET A 223 -8.00 -8.18 12.35
N VAL A 224 -6.67 -8.38 12.25
CA VAL A 224 -6.08 -9.32 11.27
C VAL A 224 -6.56 -10.76 11.54
N THR A 225 -6.63 -11.19 12.80
CA THR A 225 -7.12 -12.54 13.17
C THR A 225 -8.60 -12.71 12.83
N ASP A 226 -9.41 -11.67 13.04
CA ASP A 226 -10.84 -11.73 12.82
C ASP A 226 -11.24 -11.66 11.34
N TYR A 227 -10.44 -10.99 10.52
CA TYR A 227 -10.77 -10.71 9.13
C TYR A 227 -9.92 -11.44 8.09
N CYS A 228 -8.61 -11.59 8.30
CA CYS A 228 -7.70 -12.10 7.27
C CYS A 228 -7.51 -13.63 7.38
N GLU A 229 -6.80 -14.19 6.39
CA GLU A 229 -6.47 -15.63 6.37
C GLU A 229 -5.61 -16.05 7.58
N ALA A 230 -5.82 -17.28 8.06
CA ALA A 230 -5.07 -17.83 9.19
C ALA A 230 -3.54 -17.87 8.97
N ASP A 231 -3.11 -17.95 7.71
CA ASP A 231 -1.68 -17.99 7.35
C ASP A 231 -0.99 -16.63 7.56
N VAL A 232 -1.72 -15.50 7.58
CA VAL A 232 -1.15 -14.17 7.83
C VAL A 232 -1.29 -13.67 9.26
N GLU A 233 -2.09 -14.32 10.10
CA GLU A 233 -2.18 -14.03 11.53
C GLU A 233 -0.79 -14.03 12.20
N ARG A 234 0.08 -14.94 11.75
CA ARG A 234 1.42 -15.16 12.31
C ARG A 234 2.54 -14.55 11.48
N ALA A 235 2.20 -13.91 10.35
CA ALA A 235 3.17 -13.27 9.50
C ALA A 235 3.91 -12.15 10.24
N LEU A 236 5.14 -11.87 9.79
CA LEU A 236 5.83 -10.66 10.18
C LEU A 236 5.00 -9.46 9.73
N TYR A 237 4.62 -8.57 10.65
CA TYR A 237 4.08 -7.27 10.29
C TYR A 237 5.24 -6.35 9.88
N PHE A 238 5.16 -5.79 8.68
CA PHE A 238 6.18 -4.94 8.07
C PHE A 238 5.53 -3.69 7.47
N GLY A 239 4.85 -2.94 8.31
CA GLY A 239 4.25 -1.65 7.96
C GLY A 239 4.37 -0.65 9.09
N ALA A 240 3.80 0.53 8.89
CA ALA A 240 3.83 1.61 9.87
C ALA A 240 3.08 1.23 11.16
N ASP A 241 3.71 1.47 12.32
CA ASP A 241 3.14 1.16 13.65
C ASP A 241 1.75 1.78 13.89
N GLY A 242 1.45 2.89 13.19
CA GLY A 242 0.15 3.57 13.26
C GLY A 242 -1.00 2.89 12.49
N ASN A 243 -0.77 1.80 11.77
CA ASN A 243 -1.79 1.12 10.98
C ASN A 243 -2.68 0.21 11.87
N THR A 244 -3.56 0.80 12.69
CA THR A 244 -4.28 0.11 13.78
C THR A 244 -5.78 -0.01 13.59
N GLY A 245 -6.34 0.47 12.46
CA GLY A 245 -7.76 0.34 12.13
C GLY A 245 -8.66 1.39 12.75
N ASP A 246 -8.12 2.52 13.21
CA ASP A 246 -8.88 3.53 13.96
C ASP A 246 -10.04 4.10 13.12
N GLY A 247 -9.77 4.61 11.92
CA GLY A 247 -10.81 5.15 11.03
C GLY A 247 -11.83 4.10 10.57
N VAL A 248 -11.41 2.84 10.40
CA VAL A 248 -12.33 1.74 10.07
C VAL A 248 -13.33 1.52 11.21
N ARG A 249 -12.86 1.51 12.46
CA ARG A 249 -13.72 1.40 13.66
C ARG A 249 -14.67 2.59 13.77
N PHE A 250 -14.16 3.80 13.58
CA PHE A 250 -14.96 5.03 13.63
C PHE A 250 -16.12 5.00 12.63
N GLY A 251 -15.82 4.70 11.36
CA GLY A 251 -16.85 4.63 10.31
C GLY A 251 -17.84 3.48 10.53
N ALA A 252 -17.36 2.32 10.99
CA ALA A 252 -18.21 1.17 11.28
C ALA A 252 -19.21 1.46 12.41
N GLU A 253 -18.81 2.17 13.47
CA GLU A 253 -19.71 2.56 14.57
C GLU A 253 -20.84 3.49 14.10
N LEU A 254 -20.58 4.35 13.11
CA LEU A 254 -21.59 5.20 12.45
C LEU A 254 -22.45 4.47 11.40
N GLY A 255 -22.27 3.16 11.27
CA GLY A 255 -23.02 2.30 10.36
C GLY A 255 -22.50 2.30 8.92
N GLY A 256 -21.26 2.74 8.70
CA GLY A 256 -20.55 2.56 7.44
C GLY A 256 -20.45 1.07 7.07
N GLU A 257 -20.64 0.76 5.79
CA GLU A 257 -20.47 -0.58 5.25
C GLU A 257 -18.99 -0.91 5.13
N LEU A 258 -18.62 -2.17 5.41
CA LEU A 258 -17.26 -2.68 5.24
C LEU A 258 -17.24 -3.70 4.10
N ALA A 259 -16.17 -3.71 3.32
CA ALA A 259 -15.97 -4.68 2.25
C ALA A 259 -14.52 -5.14 2.17
N CYS A 260 -14.33 -6.36 1.64
CA CYS A 260 -13.03 -6.98 1.38
C CYS A 260 -12.08 -6.96 2.60
N MET A 261 -12.61 -7.10 3.83
CA MET A 261 -11.82 -7.00 5.07
C MET A 261 -10.71 -8.06 5.17
N ASP A 262 -10.76 -9.12 4.39
CA ASP A 262 -9.73 -10.14 4.27
C ASP A 262 -8.63 -9.79 3.24
N ALA A 263 -8.75 -8.65 2.54
CA ALA A 263 -7.81 -8.22 1.51
C ALA A 263 -6.59 -7.53 2.11
N TYR A 264 -5.40 -7.89 1.62
CA TYR A 264 -4.14 -7.32 2.10
C TYR A 264 -3.02 -7.39 1.06
N GLN A 265 -1.96 -6.61 1.30
CA GLN A 265 -0.68 -6.77 0.64
C GLN A 265 0.24 -7.64 1.49
N GLY A 266 0.63 -8.79 0.94
CA GLY A 266 1.80 -9.54 1.38
C GLY A 266 3.08 -9.06 0.70
N HIS A 267 4.23 -9.46 1.24
CA HIS A 267 5.50 -9.39 0.52
C HIS A 267 6.38 -10.61 0.82
N ALA A 268 6.86 -11.28 -0.22
CA ALA A 268 7.53 -12.58 -0.08
C ALA A 268 9.02 -12.53 0.31
N THR A 269 9.67 -11.36 0.18
CA THR A 269 11.13 -11.25 0.26
C THR A 269 11.61 -10.28 1.35
N VAL A 270 11.06 -10.35 2.57
CA VAL A 270 11.65 -9.64 3.72
C VAL A 270 12.85 -10.44 4.23
N ALA A 271 14.03 -9.82 4.28
CA ALA A 271 15.26 -10.48 4.72
C ALA A 271 15.21 -10.78 6.22
N SER A 272 15.12 -12.06 6.57
CA SER A 272 14.94 -12.53 7.94
C SER A 272 16.10 -12.22 8.90
N GLN A 273 17.30 -11.98 8.37
CA GLN A 273 18.51 -11.75 9.16
C GLN A 273 18.72 -10.27 9.51
N THR A 274 18.37 -9.38 8.58
CA THR A 274 18.63 -7.94 8.68
C THR A 274 17.35 -7.15 8.93
N GLY A 275 16.18 -7.75 8.71
CA GLY A 275 14.88 -7.12 8.92
C GLY A 275 14.57 -6.04 7.90
N VAL A 276 15.13 -6.13 6.69
CA VAL A 276 14.88 -5.17 5.61
C VAL A 276 14.31 -5.82 4.38
N LEU A 277 13.71 -5.03 3.52
CA LEU A 277 13.14 -5.51 2.28
C LEU A 277 14.25 -5.91 1.31
N SER A 278 14.15 -7.11 0.74
CA SER A 278 14.86 -7.42 -0.50
C SER A 278 13.89 -7.20 -1.65
N THR A 279 14.21 -6.21 -2.50
CA THR A 279 13.35 -5.80 -3.61
C THR A 279 12.87 -6.98 -4.45
N TYR A 280 11.59 -6.98 -4.83
CA TYR A 280 11.05 -8.00 -5.72
C TYR A 280 11.57 -7.86 -7.17
N ALA A 281 12.26 -6.74 -7.48
CA ALA A 281 12.95 -6.57 -8.75
C ALA A 281 14.01 -7.66 -9.01
N VAL A 282 14.55 -8.30 -7.96
CA VAL A 282 15.42 -9.49 -8.10
C VAL A 282 14.70 -10.60 -8.85
N THR A 283 13.49 -10.95 -8.41
CA THR A 283 12.65 -11.96 -9.05
C THR A 283 12.30 -11.55 -10.47
N MET A 284 11.92 -10.28 -10.69
CA MET A 284 11.56 -9.77 -12.02
C MET A 284 12.71 -9.78 -13.04
N ASN A 285 13.96 -9.93 -12.59
CA ASN A 285 15.14 -10.01 -13.44
C ASN A 285 15.73 -11.43 -13.55
N GLY A 286 15.01 -12.45 -13.07
CA GLY A 286 15.36 -13.87 -13.20
C GLY A 286 15.77 -14.55 -11.90
N GLY A 287 15.76 -13.84 -10.77
CA GLY A 287 15.95 -14.48 -9.47
C GLY A 287 14.84 -15.48 -9.15
N ILE A 288 15.16 -16.48 -8.34
CA ILE A 288 14.24 -17.55 -7.92
C ILE A 288 14.20 -17.68 -6.40
N LEU A 289 13.20 -18.40 -5.88
CA LEU A 289 13.12 -18.76 -4.46
C LEU A 289 13.11 -20.28 -4.29
N VAL A 290 13.98 -20.78 -3.40
CA VAL A 290 13.99 -22.19 -2.97
C VAL A 290 13.68 -22.31 -1.48
N ASN A 291 13.05 -23.41 -1.07
CA ASN A 291 12.80 -23.70 0.34
C ASN A 291 14.06 -24.26 1.03
N ARG A 292 13.94 -24.67 2.30
CA ARG A 292 15.06 -25.27 3.06
C ARG A 292 15.53 -26.61 2.51
N ASP A 293 14.69 -27.29 1.76
CA ASP A 293 15.00 -28.57 1.12
C ASP A 293 15.62 -28.38 -0.28
N GLY A 294 15.85 -27.13 -0.70
CA GLY A 294 16.49 -26.79 -1.98
C GLY A 294 15.53 -26.81 -3.18
N GLU A 295 14.23 -26.92 -2.95
CA GLU A 295 13.21 -27.07 -3.99
C GLU A 295 12.49 -25.72 -4.25
N ARG A 296 12.10 -25.46 -5.50
CA ARG A 296 11.13 -24.40 -5.79
C ARG A 296 9.73 -24.83 -5.37
N PHE A 297 8.90 -23.86 -4.99
CA PHE A 297 7.58 -24.14 -4.38
C PHE A 297 6.44 -23.29 -4.97
N GLY A 298 6.70 -22.60 -6.08
CA GLY A 298 5.67 -21.90 -6.86
C GLY A 298 6.27 -20.93 -7.88
N ASP A 299 5.41 -20.42 -8.77
CA ASP A 299 5.78 -19.41 -9.76
C ASP A 299 5.95 -18.03 -9.10
N GLU A 300 7.20 -17.58 -8.98
CA GLU A 300 7.52 -16.29 -8.39
C GLU A 300 7.11 -15.10 -9.29
N SER A 301 6.70 -15.34 -10.54
CA SER A 301 6.20 -14.29 -11.43
C SER A 301 4.70 -14.02 -11.28
N ALA A 302 3.97 -14.82 -10.47
CA ALA A 302 2.54 -14.63 -10.23
C ALA A 302 2.24 -13.29 -9.54
N GLY A 303 3.03 -12.95 -8.52
CA GLY A 303 2.89 -11.73 -7.72
C GLY A 303 3.48 -11.90 -6.31
N TYR A 304 4.15 -10.86 -5.80
CA TYR A 304 4.84 -10.94 -4.51
C TYR A 304 3.91 -11.04 -3.30
N SER A 305 2.64 -10.64 -3.45
CA SER A 305 1.65 -10.63 -2.38
C SER A 305 1.17 -12.04 -2.06
N GLU A 306 0.64 -12.76 -3.05
CA GLU A 306 0.26 -14.16 -2.89
C GLU A 306 1.46 -15.07 -2.65
N PHE A 307 2.64 -14.74 -3.21
CA PHE A 307 3.83 -15.53 -2.99
C PHE A 307 4.32 -15.44 -1.54
N ALA A 308 3.97 -14.37 -0.80
CA ALA A 308 4.26 -14.28 0.62
C ALA A 308 3.61 -15.44 1.40
N ILE A 309 2.38 -15.83 1.03
CA ILE A 309 1.68 -16.97 1.64
C ILE A 309 2.38 -18.28 1.29
N SER A 310 2.86 -18.40 0.05
CA SER A 310 3.64 -19.57 -0.37
C SER A 310 4.94 -19.71 0.44
N VAL A 311 5.62 -18.60 0.76
CA VAL A 311 6.80 -18.57 1.64
C VAL A 311 6.44 -18.94 3.09
N LEU A 312 5.36 -18.40 3.64
CA LEU A 312 4.91 -18.70 5.00
C LEU A 312 4.54 -20.18 5.18
N LYS A 313 4.10 -20.87 4.11
CA LYS A 313 3.82 -22.31 4.11
C LYS A 313 5.07 -23.19 4.10
N GLN A 314 6.26 -22.64 3.84
CA GLN A 314 7.49 -23.43 3.79
C GLN A 314 8.02 -23.79 5.19
N PRO A 315 8.84 -24.86 5.33
CA PRO A 315 9.43 -25.24 6.60
C PRO A 315 10.17 -24.09 7.30
N GLY A 316 9.64 -23.67 8.45
CA GLY A 316 10.19 -22.56 9.22
C GLY A 316 9.87 -21.18 8.67
N GLU A 317 8.80 -21.05 7.87
CA GLU A 317 8.24 -19.79 7.35
C GLU A 317 9.29 -18.98 6.56
N GLN A 318 10.20 -19.69 5.89
CA GLN A 318 11.40 -19.11 5.27
C GLN A 318 11.72 -19.75 3.93
N ALA A 319 12.32 -18.94 3.06
CA ALA A 319 12.88 -19.34 1.78
C ALA A 319 14.26 -18.70 1.58
N ILE A 320 14.96 -19.12 0.53
CA ILE A 320 16.20 -18.53 0.06
C ILE A 320 15.93 -17.91 -1.30
N GLN A 321 16.15 -16.60 -1.39
CA GLN A 321 16.21 -15.90 -2.67
C GLN A 321 17.60 -16.11 -3.28
N LEU A 322 17.65 -16.54 -4.55
CA LEU A 322 18.88 -16.82 -5.30
C LEU A 322 18.90 -16.04 -6.61
N PHE A 323 20.04 -15.42 -6.93
CA PHE A 323 20.25 -14.66 -8.16
C PHE A 323 21.74 -14.56 -8.53
N ASP A 324 22.04 -13.93 -9.67
CA ASP A 324 23.39 -13.82 -10.23
C ASP A 324 23.95 -12.38 -10.16
N GLU A 325 25.23 -12.23 -10.53
CA GLU A 325 25.92 -10.94 -10.57
C GLU A 325 25.26 -9.93 -11.52
N ARG A 326 24.69 -10.41 -12.64
CA ARG A 326 23.97 -9.55 -13.60
C ARG A 326 22.80 -8.85 -12.92
N ILE A 327 22.01 -9.57 -12.12
CA ILE A 327 20.90 -8.98 -11.36
C ILE A 327 21.44 -8.04 -10.28
N PHE A 328 22.48 -8.46 -9.54
CA PHE A 328 23.08 -7.65 -8.49
C PHE A 328 23.55 -6.28 -9.00
N GLU A 329 24.34 -6.25 -10.07
CA GLU A 329 24.87 -5.02 -10.66
C GLU A 329 23.80 -4.18 -11.36
N LYS A 330 22.72 -4.81 -11.87
CA LYS A 330 21.61 -4.08 -12.47
C LYS A 330 20.81 -3.28 -11.43
N LEU A 331 20.60 -3.84 -10.24
CA LEU A 331 19.73 -3.23 -9.23
C LEU A 331 20.46 -2.26 -8.30
N ARG A 332 21.76 -2.46 -8.08
CA ARG A 332 22.57 -1.58 -7.24
C ARG A 332 22.58 -0.15 -7.77
N GLY A 333 22.30 0.82 -6.90
CA GLY A 333 22.20 2.23 -7.26
C GLY A 333 20.97 2.60 -8.07
N GLN A 334 20.03 1.67 -8.29
CA GLN A 334 18.75 1.91 -8.97
C GLN A 334 17.55 1.79 -8.02
N PHE A 335 17.72 1.07 -6.91
CA PHE A 335 16.69 0.79 -5.92
C PHE A 335 17.29 0.97 -4.53
N GLU A 336 16.80 1.96 -3.77
CA GLU A 336 17.34 2.27 -2.45
C GLU A 336 17.12 1.14 -1.42
N ASP A 337 16.01 0.40 -1.52
CA ASP A 337 15.77 -0.77 -0.67
C ASP A 337 16.79 -1.90 -0.93
N PHE A 338 17.20 -2.08 -2.18
CA PHE A 338 18.28 -2.99 -2.55
C PHE A 338 19.64 -2.53 -2.03
N ASP A 339 19.92 -1.22 -2.11
CA ASP A 339 21.16 -0.64 -1.60
C ASP A 339 21.23 -0.72 -0.06
N ASP A 340 20.15 -0.42 0.68
CA ASP A 340 20.09 -0.62 2.14
C ASP A 340 20.29 -2.10 2.52
N ALA A 341 19.69 -3.03 1.75
CA ALA A 341 19.93 -4.46 1.94
C ALA A 341 21.42 -4.84 1.74
N ILE A 342 22.11 -4.25 0.75
CA ILE A 342 23.57 -4.42 0.56
C ILE A 342 24.33 -3.87 1.78
N GLU A 343 24.04 -2.65 2.20
CA GLU A 343 24.73 -1.96 3.30
C GLU A 343 24.60 -2.72 4.64
N ARG A 344 23.44 -3.33 4.87
CA ARG A 344 23.19 -4.19 6.04
C ARG A 344 23.80 -5.57 5.95
N GLY A 345 24.44 -5.91 4.82
CA GLY A 345 25.07 -7.21 4.61
C GLY A 345 24.07 -8.35 4.43
N THR A 346 22.91 -8.05 3.85
CA THR A 346 21.82 -9.02 3.61
C THR A 346 22.23 -10.11 2.62
N TYR A 347 22.95 -9.74 1.56
CA TYR A 347 23.30 -10.65 0.48
C TYR A 347 24.62 -11.37 0.74
N HIS A 348 24.57 -12.70 0.71
CA HIS A 348 25.73 -13.57 0.72
C HIS A 348 26.11 -13.96 -0.71
N THR A 349 27.40 -14.18 -0.97
CA THR A 349 27.90 -14.62 -2.28
C THR A 349 28.72 -15.91 -2.19
N ALA A 350 28.69 -16.71 -3.26
CA ALA A 350 29.55 -17.88 -3.47
C ALA A 350 29.70 -18.23 -4.97
N ASP A 351 30.75 -18.99 -5.30
CA ASP A 351 31.03 -19.44 -6.68
C ASP A 351 30.15 -20.62 -7.14
N SER A 352 29.32 -21.18 -6.25
CA SER A 352 28.38 -22.26 -6.57
C SER A 352 27.09 -22.15 -5.76
N VAL A 353 25.98 -22.59 -6.36
CA VAL A 353 24.66 -22.63 -5.71
C VAL A 353 24.71 -23.48 -4.44
N ALA A 354 25.35 -24.66 -4.49
CA ALA A 354 25.44 -25.55 -3.33
C ALA A 354 26.08 -24.87 -2.12
N ALA A 355 27.23 -24.22 -2.31
CA ALA A 355 27.91 -23.51 -1.23
C ALA A 355 27.10 -22.32 -0.68
N LEU A 356 26.38 -21.61 -1.56
CA LEU A 356 25.52 -20.50 -1.15
C LEU A 356 24.30 -20.98 -0.34
N ALA A 357 23.60 -22.00 -0.83
CA ALA A 357 22.43 -22.57 -0.18
C ALA A 357 22.78 -23.19 1.18
N GLU A 358 23.88 -23.94 1.29
CA GLU A 358 24.38 -24.46 2.57
C GLU A 358 24.69 -23.34 3.56
N ARG A 359 25.33 -22.26 3.10
CA ARG A 359 25.64 -21.07 3.92
C ARG A 359 24.36 -20.39 4.44
N LEU A 360 23.30 -20.42 3.64
CA LEU A 360 21.99 -19.88 3.99
C LEU A 360 21.11 -20.89 4.74
N GLY A 361 21.57 -22.13 4.94
CA GLY A 361 20.90 -23.16 5.73
C GLY A 361 19.78 -23.89 4.98
N ALA A 362 19.96 -24.15 3.68
CA ALA A 362 19.20 -25.13 2.92
C ALA A 362 20.09 -26.28 2.41
N ASP A 363 19.46 -27.29 1.82
CA ASP A 363 20.14 -28.36 1.10
C ASP A 363 20.83 -27.82 -0.17
N GLY A 364 22.16 -27.86 -0.18
CA GLY A 364 22.95 -27.33 -1.29
C GLY A 364 22.95 -28.20 -2.54
N GLU A 365 22.86 -29.52 -2.40
CA GLU A 365 22.87 -30.43 -3.54
C GLU A 365 21.53 -30.32 -4.28
N ALA A 366 20.42 -30.38 -3.54
CA ALA A 366 19.09 -30.20 -4.11
C ALA A 366 18.92 -28.81 -4.75
N ALA A 367 19.38 -27.73 -4.09
CA ALA A 367 19.33 -26.39 -4.66
C ALA A 367 20.12 -26.26 -5.97
N ALA A 368 21.29 -26.91 -6.07
CA ALA A 368 22.08 -26.90 -7.30
C ALA A 368 21.39 -27.65 -8.44
N GLU A 369 20.73 -28.77 -8.16
CA GLU A 369 19.90 -29.50 -9.14
C GLU A 369 18.71 -28.64 -9.62
N THR A 370 18.02 -28.01 -8.68
CA THR A 370 16.91 -27.08 -8.95
C THR A 370 17.34 -25.93 -9.87
N VAL A 371 18.47 -25.26 -9.57
CA VAL A 371 18.97 -24.17 -10.42
C VAL A 371 19.41 -24.68 -11.80
N ALA A 372 19.97 -25.89 -11.89
CA ALA A 372 20.33 -26.48 -13.17
C ALA A 372 19.09 -26.73 -14.04
N ALA A 373 18.01 -27.28 -13.46
CA ALA A 373 16.75 -27.49 -14.16
C ALA A 373 16.09 -26.17 -14.58
N TYR A 374 16.08 -25.17 -13.70
CA TYR A 374 15.62 -23.81 -14.02
C TYR A 374 16.41 -23.21 -15.20
N ASN A 375 17.74 -23.29 -15.15
CA ASN A 375 18.61 -22.76 -16.20
C ASN A 375 18.38 -23.45 -17.56
N GLU A 376 18.13 -24.77 -17.57
CA GLU A 376 17.82 -25.52 -18.79
C GLU A 376 16.50 -25.04 -19.42
N ALA A 377 15.44 -24.92 -18.61
CA ALA A 377 14.15 -24.42 -19.06
C ALA A 377 14.23 -22.96 -19.54
N ALA A 378 14.91 -22.09 -18.78
CA ALA A 378 15.12 -20.69 -19.14
C ALA A 378 15.91 -20.54 -20.44
N ALA A 379 16.95 -21.36 -20.67
CA ALA A 379 17.72 -21.36 -21.91
C ALA A 379 16.89 -21.86 -23.11
N ALA A 380 15.94 -22.77 -22.89
CA ALA A 380 15.02 -23.27 -23.90
C ALA A 380 13.84 -22.32 -24.18
N GLY A 381 13.57 -21.36 -23.28
CA GLY A 381 12.36 -20.54 -23.32
C GLY A 381 11.10 -21.36 -23.04
N GLU A 382 11.23 -22.43 -22.26
CA GLU A 382 10.14 -23.34 -21.89
C GLU A 382 9.75 -23.13 -20.42
N PRO A 383 8.50 -23.46 -20.03
CA PRO A 383 8.11 -23.45 -18.62
C PRO A 383 8.97 -24.40 -17.80
N ASP A 384 9.45 -23.93 -16.65
CA ASP A 384 10.14 -24.77 -15.68
C ASP A 384 9.14 -25.64 -14.86
N GLU A 385 9.63 -26.34 -13.83
CA GLU A 385 8.83 -27.29 -13.05
C GLU A 385 7.61 -26.69 -12.33
N VAL A 386 7.60 -25.38 -12.07
CA VAL A 386 6.46 -24.67 -11.47
C VAL A 386 5.65 -23.89 -12.51
N GLY A 387 6.03 -23.98 -13.78
CA GLY A 387 5.34 -23.37 -14.91
C GLY A 387 5.77 -21.93 -15.23
N ARG A 388 6.84 -21.42 -14.62
CA ARG A 388 7.30 -20.05 -14.85
C ARG A 388 7.96 -19.93 -16.22
N VAL A 389 7.53 -18.91 -16.97
CA VAL A 389 8.13 -18.50 -18.25
C VAL A 389 8.54 -17.03 -18.19
N ASP A 390 7.71 -16.18 -17.58
CA ASP A 390 7.92 -14.75 -17.54
C ASP A 390 9.15 -14.36 -16.69
N GLY A 391 10.02 -13.54 -17.31
CA GLY A 391 11.23 -13.03 -16.68
C GLY A 391 12.30 -14.09 -16.39
N ALA A 392 12.16 -15.32 -16.91
CA ALA A 392 13.15 -16.38 -16.71
C ALA A 392 14.44 -16.09 -17.49
N SER A 393 15.60 -16.26 -16.84
CA SER A 393 16.92 -16.08 -17.45
C SER A 393 17.92 -16.97 -16.70
N PRO A 394 18.81 -17.70 -17.41
CA PRO A 394 19.80 -18.54 -16.75
C PRO A 394 20.64 -17.74 -15.73
N LEU A 395 20.86 -18.32 -14.55
CA LEU A 395 21.69 -17.78 -13.49
C LEU A 395 23.11 -18.34 -13.59
N GLU A 396 24.11 -17.46 -13.52
CA GLU A 396 25.53 -17.78 -13.62
C GLU A 396 26.30 -17.35 -12.36
N ALA A 397 27.48 -17.95 -12.14
CA ALA A 397 28.35 -17.57 -11.02
C ALA A 397 29.04 -16.21 -11.29
N PRO A 398 29.35 -15.40 -10.25
CA PRO A 398 29.08 -15.67 -8.83
C PRO A 398 27.60 -15.52 -8.48
N PHE A 399 27.15 -16.40 -7.58
CA PHE A 399 25.77 -16.39 -7.10
C PHE A 399 25.63 -15.51 -5.87
N TYR A 400 24.48 -14.87 -5.74
CA TYR A 400 24.07 -14.05 -4.61
C TYR A 400 22.79 -14.59 -4.02
N GLY A 401 22.60 -14.43 -2.71
CA GLY A 401 21.36 -14.85 -2.09
C GLY A 401 21.19 -14.38 -0.65
N ALA A 402 19.94 -14.41 -0.20
CA ALA A 402 19.53 -14.00 1.14
C ALA A 402 18.43 -14.93 1.66
N LYS A 403 18.38 -15.09 2.98
CA LYS A 403 17.27 -15.81 3.64
C LYS A 403 16.11 -14.85 3.88
N VAL A 404 14.95 -15.18 3.31
CA VAL A 404 13.76 -14.33 3.31
C VAL A 404 12.56 -15.00 3.97
N THR A 405 11.57 -14.21 4.36
CA THR A 405 10.26 -14.63 4.88
C THR A 405 9.13 -13.80 4.24
N GLY A 406 7.91 -14.32 4.35
CA GLY A 406 6.70 -13.59 3.98
C GLY A 406 6.27 -12.63 5.09
N ALA A 407 5.75 -11.48 4.70
CA ALA A 407 5.28 -10.45 5.62
C ALA A 407 3.96 -9.84 5.18
N LEU A 408 3.21 -9.30 6.14
CA LEU A 408 2.01 -8.48 5.96
C LEU A 408 2.41 -7.00 6.00
N PHE A 409 2.05 -6.23 4.97
CA PHE A 409 2.44 -4.82 4.84
C PHE A 409 1.28 -3.89 5.23
N HIS A 410 0.16 -3.98 4.52
CA HIS A 410 -1.06 -3.22 4.80
C HIS A 410 -2.30 -3.99 4.35
N THR A 411 -3.47 -3.57 4.81
CA THR A 411 -4.78 -4.13 4.44
C THR A 411 -5.46 -3.26 3.41
N GLN A 412 -6.25 -3.87 2.53
CA GLN A 412 -6.95 -3.21 1.42
C GLN A 412 -8.47 -3.29 1.53
N GLY A 413 -8.99 -4.02 2.52
CA GLY A 413 -10.36 -3.89 2.95
C GLY A 413 -10.58 -2.65 3.81
N GLY A 414 -11.82 -2.19 3.87
CA GLY A 414 -12.17 -1.02 4.67
C GLY A 414 -13.60 -0.56 4.42
N LEU A 415 -13.84 0.71 4.72
CA LEU A 415 -15.14 1.37 4.50
C LEU A 415 -15.47 1.43 3.01
N VAL A 416 -16.69 1.06 2.64
CA VAL A 416 -17.20 1.29 1.29
C VAL A 416 -17.41 2.79 1.11
N VAL A 417 -16.87 3.32 0.02
CA VAL A 417 -17.01 4.72 -0.36
C VAL A 417 -17.50 4.85 -1.79
N ASP A 418 -18.13 5.98 -2.10
CA ASP A 418 -18.50 6.34 -3.46
C ASP A 418 -17.34 6.99 -4.24
N GLU A 419 -17.63 7.51 -5.44
CA GLU A 419 -16.65 8.16 -6.32
C GLU A 419 -16.00 9.40 -5.68
N HIS A 420 -16.60 10.00 -4.65
CA HIS A 420 -16.06 11.16 -3.96
C HIS A 420 -15.36 10.81 -2.64
N GLY A 421 -15.27 9.52 -2.30
CA GLY A 421 -14.73 9.07 -1.03
C GLY A 421 -15.71 9.24 0.14
N ARG A 422 -17.00 9.53 -0.09
CA ARG A 422 -17.99 9.62 1.00
C ARG A 422 -18.30 8.23 1.53
N VAL A 423 -18.30 8.06 2.84
CA VAL A 423 -18.56 6.75 3.46
C VAL A 423 -20.02 6.34 3.23
N LEU A 424 -20.22 5.14 2.69
CA LEU A 424 -21.54 4.59 2.39
C LEU A 424 -22.03 3.67 3.51
N ARG A 425 -23.34 3.63 3.69
CA ARG A 425 -24.06 2.62 4.48
C ARG A 425 -24.58 1.52 3.55
N THR A 426 -24.97 0.40 4.13
CA THR A 426 -25.52 -0.78 3.42
C THR A 426 -26.77 -0.53 2.58
N ASP A 427 -27.46 0.60 2.78
CA ASP A 427 -28.63 1.00 1.98
C ASP A 427 -28.28 1.97 0.85
N GLY A 428 -26.98 2.26 0.65
CA GLY A 428 -26.46 3.20 -0.33
C GLY A 428 -26.50 4.67 0.10
N SER A 429 -27.01 4.99 1.29
CA SER A 429 -26.95 6.35 1.82
C SER A 429 -25.55 6.69 2.35
N THR A 430 -25.19 7.97 2.34
CA THR A 430 -23.90 8.44 2.88
C THR A 430 -23.96 8.67 4.38
N VAL A 431 -22.87 8.39 5.09
CA VAL A 431 -22.63 8.94 6.43
C VAL A 431 -22.31 10.43 6.26
N GLU A 432 -23.21 11.29 6.72
CA GLU A 432 -23.14 12.72 6.44
C GLU A 432 -21.85 13.31 7.02
N ASN A 433 -21.18 14.13 6.20
CA ASN A 433 -19.89 14.78 6.46
C ASN A 433 -18.67 13.88 6.65
N LEU A 434 -18.78 12.57 6.42
CA LEU A 434 -17.69 11.63 6.60
C LEU A 434 -17.16 11.10 5.27
N TYR A 435 -15.85 11.20 5.09
CA TYR A 435 -15.12 10.68 3.95
C TYR A 435 -14.05 9.69 4.44
N ALA A 436 -13.61 8.80 3.55
CA ALA A 436 -12.48 7.92 3.80
C ALA A 436 -11.66 7.71 2.52
N GLY A 437 -10.37 7.44 2.68
CA GLY A 437 -9.47 7.08 1.58
C GLY A 437 -8.30 6.22 2.04
N GLY A 438 -7.50 5.76 1.08
CA GLY A 438 -6.38 4.84 1.36
C GLY A 438 -6.84 3.57 2.06
N GLY A 439 -6.00 3.00 2.93
CA GLY A 439 -6.32 1.75 3.64
C GLY A 439 -7.53 1.82 4.58
N THR A 440 -8.05 3.01 4.88
CA THR A 440 -9.29 3.15 5.66
C THR A 440 -10.53 2.86 4.81
N ALA A 441 -10.45 3.12 3.50
CA ALA A 441 -11.48 2.76 2.52
C ALA A 441 -11.18 1.41 1.88
N CYS A 442 -12.21 0.74 1.38
CA CYS A 442 -12.05 -0.46 0.58
C CYS A 442 -11.36 -0.11 -0.74
N GLY A 443 -10.23 -0.76 -1.02
CA GLY A 443 -9.44 -0.57 -2.22
C GLY A 443 -10.02 -1.24 -3.46
N ILE A 444 -9.12 -1.56 -4.40
CA ILE A 444 -9.41 -2.08 -5.74
C ILE A 444 -8.81 -3.47 -6.00
N SER A 445 -8.48 -4.19 -4.93
CA SER A 445 -7.71 -5.44 -5.00
C SER A 445 -8.51 -6.72 -4.71
N GLY A 446 -9.85 -6.64 -4.60
CA GLY A 446 -10.69 -7.83 -4.33
C GLY A 446 -10.37 -8.48 -2.99
N HIS A 447 -10.51 -9.80 -2.88
CA HIS A 447 -10.29 -10.55 -1.64
C HIS A 447 -8.87 -11.14 -1.52
N GLY A 448 -8.47 -11.43 -0.27
CA GLY A 448 -7.20 -12.09 0.07
C GLY A 448 -5.92 -11.35 -0.38
N ALA A 449 -4.84 -12.12 -0.54
CA ALA A 449 -3.53 -11.60 -0.98
C ALA A 449 -3.41 -11.47 -2.51
N GLY A 450 -4.23 -12.23 -3.25
CA GLY A 450 -4.01 -12.53 -4.66
C GLY A 450 -4.36 -11.40 -5.61
N GLY A 451 -5.34 -10.56 -5.26
CA GLY A 451 -5.78 -9.48 -6.13
C GLY A 451 -4.97 -8.19 -6.01
N TYR A 452 -3.95 -8.13 -5.15
CA TYR A 452 -3.07 -6.97 -5.10
C TYR A 452 -2.17 -6.89 -6.33
N LEU A 453 -2.37 -5.84 -7.12
CA LEU A 453 -1.44 -5.40 -8.15
C LEU A 453 -0.57 -4.27 -7.59
N SER A 454 0.73 -4.26 -7.93
CA SER A 454 1.67 -3.27 -7.40
C SER A 454 1.14 -1.85 -7.62
N GLY A 455 1.27 -1.00 -6.60
CA GLY A 455 0.80 0.38 -6.65
C GLY A 455 -0.71 0.59 -6.45
N ASN A 456 -1.57 -0.45 -6.42
CA ASN A 456 -3.01 -0.30 -6.14
C ASN A 456 -3.29 0.48 -4.84
N GLY A 457 -2.47 0.24 -3.80
CA GLY A 457 -2.57 0.96 -2.53
C GLY A 457 -2.29 2.46 -2.66
N LEU A 458 -1.35 2.86 -3.51
CA LEU A 458 -1.05 4.28 -3.76
C LEU A 458 -2.10 4.94 -4.67
N THR A 459 -2.61 4.23 -5.69
CA THR A 459 -3.71 4.73 -6.52
C THR A 459 -4.96 5.00 -5.68
N THR A 460 -5.33 4.06 -4.80
CA THR A 460 -6.46 4.24 -3.89
C THR A 460 -6.17 5.32 -2.85
N ALA A 461 -4.97 5.37 -2.28
CA ALA A 461 -4.61 6.36 -1.28
C ALA A 461 -4.63 7.79 -1.82
N LEU A 462 -3.87 8.08 -2.86
CA LEU A 462 -3.72 9.43 -3.41
C LEU A 462 -4.96 9.83 -4.22
N GLY A 463 -5.56 8.88 -4.95
CA GLY A 463 -6.78 9.11 -5.72
C GLY A 463 -7.93 9.54 -4.83
N TYR A 464 -8.29 8.73 -3.83
CA TYR A 464 -9.34 9.12 -2.89
C TYR A 464 -8.96 10.32 -2.03
N GLY A 465 -7.68 10.50 -1.69
CA GLY A 465 -7.22 11.73 -1.04
C GLY A 465 -7.65 12.96 -1.83
N ARG A 466 -7.31 13.01 -3.13
CA ARG A 466 -7.62 14.15 -3.99
C ARG A 466 -9.12 14.36 -4.13
N LEU A 467 -9.86 13.29 -4.37
CA LEU A 467 -11.31 13.35 -4.62
C LEU A 467 -12.10 13.75 -3.36
N ALA A 468 -11.75 13.19 -2.21
CA ALA A 468 -12.36 13.56 -0.94
C ALA A 468 -12.05 15.01 -0.58
N GLY A 469 -10.82 15.47 -0.79
CA GLY A 469 -10.44 16.88 -0.56
C GLY A 469 -11.22 17.85 -1.44
N ILE A 470 -11.34 17.56 -2.74
CA ILE A 470 -12.13 18.36 -3.70
C ILE A 470 -13.60 18.42 -3.25
N HIS A 471 -14.24 17.27 -3.03
CA HIS A 471 -15.66 17.23 -2.70
C HIS A 471 -15.94 17.82 -1.31
N ALA A 472 -15.08 17.56 -0.31
CA ALA A 472 -15.23 18.16 1.01
C ALA A 472 -15.27 19.69 0.91
N ARG A 473 -14.30 20.30 0.22
CA ARG A 473 -14.25 21.73 -0.06
C ARG A 473 -15.50 22.24 -0.80
N GLU A 474 -15.88 21.60 -1.90
CA GLU A 474 -17.01 22.04 -2.74
C GLU A 474 -18.36 21.90 -2.04
N SER A 475 -18.46 20.99 -1.07
CA SER A 475 -19.70 20.78 -0.31
C SER A 475 -19.92 21.79 0.81
N LEU A 476 -18.96 22.68 1.11
CA LEU A 476 -19.10 23.76 2.11
C LEU A 476 -19.94 24.94 1.59
N ASP A 477 -20.08 25.06 0.26
CA ASP A 477 -20.89 26.06 -0.44
C ASP A 477 -22.38 25.68 -0.51
#